data_AF-A0A9W5PJH0-F1
#
_entry.id   AF-A0A9W5PJH0-F1
#
_cell.length_a   1.000
_cell.length_b   1.000
_cell.length_c   1.000
_cell.angle_alpha   90.00
_cell.angle_beta   90.00
_cell.angle_gamma   90.00
#
_symmetry.space_group_name_H-M   'P 1'
#
loop_
_entity.id
_entity.type
_entity.pdbx_description
1 polymer ?
#
loop_
_entity_poly.entity_id
_entity_poly.type
_entity_poly.pdbx_seq_one_letter_code
_entity_poly.pdbx_strand_id
1 'polypeptide(L)'
;MDKEREEISYRTLCEFEKSFLENFKEKDDGNIEFTSFNLEDKERMFPTQLITYISFKDLFEEQYKESFLTSIESLDLKEIDSKVGAGTLDTIMAKDPIIRIRYEEITRERDLDNDGTPDRIDIDDTKNTVQTVGDLDKVKSSTNKETEEDNEEKKEKKIKQKSHDMEL
;
A
#
# COMPACT_ATOMS: atom_id res chain seq x y z
N MET A 1 16.53 25.87 -3.56
CA MET A 1 16.44 24.55 -4.24
C MET A 1 15.35 23.69 -3.62
N ASP A 2 15.28 23.54 -2.29
CA ASP A 2 14.30 22.62 -1.69
C ASP A 2 12.85 23.11 -1.82
N LYS A 3 12.60 24.41 -1.66
CA LYS A 3 11.24 24.98 -1.78
C LYS A 3 10.66 24.88 -3.20
N GLU A 4 11.52 25.01 -4.22
CA GLU A 4 11.10 24.90 -5.62
C GLU A 4 10.81 23.45 -6.00
N ARG A 5 11.60 22.49 -5.49
CA ARG A 5 11.31 21.05 -5.65
C ARG A 5 10.02 20.67 -4.95
N GLU A 6 9.80 21.19 -3.74
CA GLU A 6 8.56 20.97 -2.98
C GLU A 6 7.34 21.48 -3.75
N GLU A 7 7.41 22.68 -4.33
CA GLU A 7 6.31 23.23 -5.13
C GLU A 7 6.03 22.39 -6.39
N ILE A 8 7.09 21.91 -7.06
CA ILE A 8 6.97 20.99 -8.19
C ILE A 8 6.29 19.68 -7.76
N SER A 9 6.68 19.12 -6.62
CA SER A 9 6.08 17.91 -6.06
C SER A 9 4.58 18.07 -5.79
N TYR A 10 4.17 19.16 -5.14
CA TYR A 10 2.75 19.44 -4.91
C TYR A 10 1.99 19.66 -6.21
N ARG A 11 2.58 20.36 -7.18
CA ARG A 11 1.98 20.53 -8.50
C ARG A 11 1.75 19.19 -9.19
N THR A 12 2.73 18.29 -9.18
CA THR A 12 2.59 16.97 -9.80
C THR A 12 1.51 16.14 -9.11
N LEU A 13 1.37 16.24 -7.79
CA LEU A 13 0.27 15.60 -7.07
C LEU A 13 -1.10 16.19 -7.42
N CYS A 14 -1.22 17.52 -7.52
CA CYS A 14 -2.45 18.14 -7.99
C CYS A 14 -2.77 17.68 -9.42
N GLU A 15 -1.80 17.58 -10.32
CA GLU A 15 -2.00 17.09 -11.69
C GLU A 15 -2.40 15.60 -11.73
N PHE A 16 -1.88 14.79 -10.81
CA PHE A 16 -2.20 13.37 -10.67
C PHE A 16 -3.65 13.12 -10.22
N GLU A 17 -4.12 13.88 -9.22
CA GLU A 17 -5.48 13.73 -8.68
C GLU A 17 -6.55 14.54 -9.45
N LYS A 18 -6.12 15.44 -10.33
CA LYS A 18 -7.01 16.32 -11.09
C LYS A 18 -8.05 15.53 -11.88
N SER A 19 -9.32 15.85 -11.65
CA SER A 19 -10.41 15.35 -12.48
C SER A 19 -10.45 16.05 -13.85
N PHE A 20 -11.02 15.40 -14.86
CA PHE A 20 -11.26 16.01 -16.18
C PHE A 20 -12.23 17.21 -16.12
N LEU A 21 -13.02 17.32 -15.05
CA LEU A 21 -13.93 18.44 -14.78
C LEU A 21 -13.28 19.57 -13.99
N GLU A 22 -12.01 19.45 -13.68
CA GLU A 22 -11.27 20.44 -12.92
C GLU A 22 -10.20 21.05 -13.78
N ASN A 23 -9.90 22.31 -13.52
CA ASN A 23 -8.76 22.97 -14.10
C ASN A 23 -8.12 23.90 -13.09
N PHE A 24 -6.79 23.95 -13.11
CA PHE A 24 -6.07 24.96 -12.37
C PHE A 24 -4.97 25.58 -13.22
N LYS A 25 -4.73 26.86 -13.00
CA LYS A 25 -3.73 27.63 -13.73
C LYS A 25 -3.01 28.58 -12.78
N GLU A 26 -1.69 28.56 -12.87
CA GLU A 26 -0.83 29.52 -12.19
C GLU A 26 -0.92 30.90 -12.89
N LYS A 27 -1.14 31.95 -12.11
CA LYS A 27 -1.23 33.35 -12.54
C LYS A 27 0.15 34.01 -12.50
N ASP A 28 0.25 35.18 -13.13
CA ASP A 28 1.51 35.95 -13.19
C ASP A 28 1.99 36.44 -11.80
N ASP A 29 1.09 36.48 -10.81
CA ASP A 29 1.39 36.82 -9.41
C ASP A 29 1.79 35.60 -8.56
N GLY A 30 1.85 34.40 -9.15
CA GLY A 30 2.15 33.14 -8.48
C GLY A 30 0.95 32.47 -7.80
N ASN A 31 -0.23 33.11 -7.78
CA ASN A 31 -1.43 32.48 -7.24
C ASN A 31 -2.01 31.45 -8.22
N ILE A 32 -2.78 30.51 -7.70
CA ILE A 32 -3.37 29.43 -8.49
C ILE A 32 -4.87 29.63 -8.58
N GLU A 33 -5.36 29.79 -9.80
CA GLU A 33 -6.79 29.77 -10.08
C GLU A 33 -7.25 28.32 -10.23
N PHE A 34 -8.18 27.89 -9.39
CA PHE A 34 -8.86 26.62 -9.51
C PHE A 34 -10.29 26.83 -10.02
N THR A 35 -10.70 25.97 -10.94
CA THR A 35 -12.03 25.93 -11.53
C THR A 35 -12.55 24.51 -11.56
N SER A 36 -13.83 24.32 -11.24
CA SER A 36 -14.52 23.03 -11.39
C SER A 36 -15.82 23.21 -12.17
N PHE A 37 -16.20 22.19 -12.94
CA PHE A 37 -17.38 22.17 -13.79
C PHE A 37 -18.35 21.07 -13.38
N ASN A 38 -19.65 21.34 -13.40
CA ASN A 38 -20.69 20.34 -13.18
C ASN A 38 -21.33 19.92 -14.52
N LEU A 39 -21.27 18.63 -14.85
CA LEU A 39 -21.86 18.04 -16.05
C LEU A 39 -23.40 18.06 -16.06
N GLU A 40 -24.02 18.06 -14.88
CA GLU A 40 -25.48 18.06 -14.75
C GLU A 40 -26.08 19.44 -15.00
N ASP A 41 -25.27 20.48 -14.92
CA ASP A 41 -25.67 21.85 -15.18
C ASP A 41 -25.66 22.12 -16.69
N LYS A 42 -26.72 21.65 -17.37
CA LYS A 42 -26.92 21.81 -18.81
C LYS A 42 -27.13 23.26 -19.25
N GLU A 43 -27.29 24.19 -18.31
CA GLU A 43 -27.60 25.60 -18.60
C GLU A 43 -26.39 26.52 -18.45
N ARG A 44 -25.37 26.16 -17.65
CA ARG A 44 -24.21 27.01 -17.40
C ARG A 44 -22.98 26.57 -18.19
N MET A 45 -22.49 27.46 -19.07
CA MET A 45 -21.16 27.38 -19.69
C MET A 45 -20.02 27.84 -18.76
N PHE A 46 -20.33 28.17 -17.51
CA PHE A 46 -19.40 28.78 -16.56
C PHE A 46 -18.99 27.78 -15.47
N PRO A 47 -17.76 27.89 -14.93
CA PRO A 47 -17.33 27.03 -13.85
C PRO A 47 -18.25 27.18 -12.63
N THR A 48 -18.57 26.05 -12.02
CA THR A 48 -19.44 25.96 -10.84
C THR A 48 -18.72 26.47 -9.60
N GLN A 49 -17.40 26.29 -9.52
CA GLN A 49 -16.55 26.92 -8.52
C GLN A 49 -15.36 27.59 -9.19
N LEU A 50 -15.00 28.76 -8.64
CA LEU A 50 -13.81 29.52 -8.99
C LEU A 50 -13.16 29.95 -7.68
N ILE A 51 -11.99 29.38 -7.36
CA ILE A 51 -11.28 29.62 -6.11
C ILE A 51 -9.84 30.01 -6.45
N THR A 52 -9.23 30.89 -5.65
CA THR A 52 -7.81 31.24 -5.81
C THR A 52 -7.05 30.77 -4.58
N TYR A 53 -5.97 30.02 -4.81
CA TYR A 53 -5.04 29.54 -3.80
C TYR A 53 -3.70 30.27 -3.91
N ILE A 54 -2.94 30.31 -2.81
CA ILE A 54 -1.67 31.03 -2.74
C ILE A 54 -0.52 30.15 -3.25
N SER A 55 -0.65 28.82 -3.16
CA SER A 55 0.36 27.85 -3.59
C SER A 55 -0.25 26.51 -3.99
N PHE A 56 0.53 25.66 -4.67
CA PHE A 56 0.09 24.30 -5.05
C PHE A 56 -0.11 23.44 -3.82
N LYS A 57 0.66 23.71 -2.76
CA LYS A 57 0.47 23.08 -1.46
C LYS A 57 -0.92 23.37 -0.89
N ASP A 58 -1.35 24.63 -0.90
CA ASP A 58 -2.66 24.99 -0.36
C ASP A 58 -3.79 24.37 -1.19
N LEU A 59 -3.65 24.36 -2.52
CA LEU A 59 -4.59 23.67 -3.42
C LEU A 59 -4.65 22.17 -3.09
N PHE A 60 -3.49 21.52 -2.90
CA PHE A 60 -3.42 20.12 -2.58
C PHE A 60 -4.09 19.81 -1.24
N GLU A 61 -3.75 20.57 -0.19
CA GLU A 61 -4.29 20.36 1.16
C GLU A 61 -5.82 20.53 1.20
N GLU A 62 -6.36 21.51 0.49
CA GLU A 62 -7.79 21.83 0.52
C GLU A 62 -8.64 20.98 -0.45
N GLN A 63 -8.11 20.58 -1.61
CA GLN A 63 -8.89 19.89 -2.65
C GLN A 63 -8.54 18.41 -2.84
N TYR A 64 -7.26 18.06 -2.72
CA TYR A 64 -6.76 16.78 -3.23
C TYR A 64 -6.22 15.83 -2.16
N LYS A 65 -5.97 16.30 -0.95
CA LYS A 65 -5.34 15.51 0.11
C LYS A 65 -6.12 14.23 0.44
N GLU A 66 -7.42 14.34 0.64
CA GLU A 66 -8.27 13.19 0.96
C GLU A 66 -8.38 12.19 -0.20
N SER A 67 -8.51 12.69 -1.43
CA SER A 67 -8.49 11.86 -2.65
C SER A 67 -7.17 11.12 -2.77
N PHE A 68 -6.05 11.81 -2.54
CA PHE A 68 -4.72 11.22 -2.59
C PHE A 68 -4.51 10.14 -1.54
N LEU A 69 -4.98 10.34 -0.30
CA LEU A 69 -4.95 9.28 0.73
C LEU A 69 -5.70 8.03 0.27
N THR A 70 -6.87 8.20 -0.35
CA THR A 70 -7.65 7.10 -0.92
C THR A 70 -6.91 6.40 -2.08
N SER A 71 -6.20 7.17 -2.91
CA SER A 71 -5.37 6.65 -4.01
C SER A 71 -4.22 5.79 -3.48
N ILE A 72 -3.55 6.18 -2.38
CA ILE A 72 -2.49 5.38 -1.76
C ILE A 72 -3.04 4.03 -1.25
N GLU A 73 -4.26 4.02 -0.71
CA GLU A 73 -4.92 2.78 -0.25
C GLU A 73 -5.30 1.85 -1.41
N SER A 74 -5.65 2.43 -2.57
CA SER A 74 -6.26 1.70 -3.68
C SER A 74 -5.27 1.23 -4.75
N LEU A 75 -4.20 1.98 -5.00
CA LEU A 75 -3.26 1.71 -6.10
C LEU A 75 -2.02 0.94 -5.63
N ASP A 76 -1.31 0.33 -6.59
CA ASP A 76 0.04 -0.19 -6.35
C ASP A 76 1.00 0.98 -6.17
N LEU A 77 1.89 0.89 -5.18
CA LEU A 77 2.84 1.94 -4.83
C LEU A 77 3.81 2.21 -5.99
N LYS A 78 4.20 1.16 -6.72
CA LYS A 78 5.02 1.31 -7.92
C LYS A 78 4.29 2.06 -9.03
N GLU A 79 2.97 1.91 -9.11
CA GLU A 79 2.16 2.61 -10.09
C GLU A 79 2.07 4.10 -9.76
N ILE A 80 1.83 4.45 -8.48
CA ILE A 80 1.84 5.84 -8.02
C ILE A 80 3.20 6.49 -8.30
N ASP A 81 4.29 5.85 -7.89
CA ASP A 81 5.65 6.39 -8.08
C ASP A 81 6.01 6.53 -9.57
N SER A 82 5.54 5.61 -10.41
CA SER A 82 5.71 5.71 -11.88
C SER A 82 4.96 6.87 -12.51
N LYS A 83 3.79 7.24 -11.96
CA LYS A 83 2.92 8.30 -12.49
C LYS A 83 3.31 9.68 -11.97
N VAL A 84 3.65 9.78 -10.70
CA VAL A 84 4.01 11.03 -10.01
C VAL A 84 5.51 11.34 -10.12
N GLY A 85 6.32 10.34 -10.45
CA GLY A 85 7.76 10.46 -10.66
C GLY A 85 8.57 10.22 -9.38
N ALA A 86 9.70 9.54 -9.57
CA ALA A 86 10.58 9.13 -8.49
C ALA A 86 11.02 10.33 -7.64
N GLY A 87 10.80 10.21 -6.32
CA GLY A 87 11.20 11.22 -5.33
C GLY A 87 10.14 12.29 -5.03
N THR A 88 9.06 12.39 -5.81
CA THR A 88 7.93 13.25 -5.46
C THR A 88 7.24 12.75 -4.19
N LEU A 89 6.99 11.44 -4.12
CA LEU A 89 6.34 10.83 -2.96
C LEU A 89 7.23 10.94 -1.71
N ASP A 90 8.54 10.70 -1.83
CA ASP A 90 9.52 10.85 -0.75
C ASP A 90 9.55 12.29 -0.19
N THR A 91 9.52 13.28 -1.09
CA THR A 91 9.52 14.70 -0.72
C THR A 91 8.28 15.04 0.11
N ILE A 92 7.13 14.48 -0.27
CA ILE A 92 5.85 14.73 0.40
C ILE A 92 5.77 13.98 1.73
N MET A 93 6.21 12.73 1.80
CA MET A 93 6.27 11.98 3.06
C MET A 93 7.21 12.60 4.09
N ALA A 94 8.28 13.27 3.65
CA ALA A 94 9.16 14.01 4.53
C ALA A 94 8.48 15.25 5.15
N LYS A 95 7.42 15.77 4.51
CA LYS A 95 6.75 17.03 4.87
C LYS A 95 5.41 16.83 5.54
N ASP A 96 4.66 15.81 5.13
CA ASP A 96 3.32 15.50 5.64
C ASP A 96 3.34 14.17 6.41
N PRO A 97 3.35 14.22 7.76
CA PRO A 97 3.37 13.03 8.60
C PRO A 97 2.14 12.14 8.41
N ILE A 98 0.99 12.71 8.02
CA ILE A 98 -0.26 11.94 7.87
C ILE A 98 -0.13 11.03 6.66
N ILE A 99 0.32 11.59 5.52
CA ILE A 99 0.56 10.83 4.30
C ILE A 99 1.59 9.73 4.55
N ARG A 100 2.67 10.07 5.28
CA ARG A 100 3.71 9.11 5.65
C ARG A 100 3.18 7.95 6.50
N ILE A 101 2.43 8.24 7.57
CA ILE A 101 1.86 7.21 8.44
C ILE A 101 0.95 6.28 7.64
N ARG A 102 0.07 6.83 6.81
CA ARG A 102 -0.82 6.05 5.95
C ARG A 102 -0.05 5.17 4.98
N TYR A 103 0.98 5.71 4.35
CA TYR A 103 1.85 4.94 3.47
C TYR A 103 2.55 3.77 4.20
N GLU A 104 3.10 4.02 5.39
CA GLU A 104 3.78 3.00 6.19
C GLU A 104 2.80 1.91 6.68
N GLU A 105 1.57 2.29 7.03
CA GLU A 105 0.49 1.35 7.40
C GLU A 105 0.15 0.41 6.24
N ILE A 106 -0.15 0.97 5.06
CA ILE A 106 -0.53 0.19 3.87
C ILE A 106 0.61 -0.72 3.41
N THR A 107 1.84 -0.22 3.44
CA THR A 107 3.02 -1.01 3.09
C THR A 107 3.16 -2.21 4.03
N ARG A 108 3.01 -1.99 5.35
CA ARG A 108 3.06 -3.07 6.35
C ARG A 108 1.92 -4.07 6.20
N GLU A 109 0.71 -3.63 5.89
CA GLU A 109 -0.42 -4.53 5.69
C GLU A 109 -0.26 -5.43 4.47
N ARG A 110 0.46 -4.94 3.45
CA ARG A 110 0.74 -5.68 2.22
C ARG A 110 2.01 -6.52 2.31
N ASP A 111 2.92 -6.24 3.24
CA ASP A 111 4.18 -6.96 3.46
C ASP A 111 4.00 -8.01 4.58
N LEU A 112 3.55 -9.21 4.20
CA LEU A 112 3.21 -10.29 5.14
C LEU A 112 4.46 -10.94 5.73
N ASP A 113 5.57 -10.99 4.99
CA ASP A 113 6.84 -11.58 5.45
C ASP A 113 7.80 -10.58 6.11
N ASN A 114 7.45 -9.29 6.11
CA ASN A 114 8.19 -8.16 6.70
C ASN A 114 9.56 -7.93 6.04
N ASP A 115 9.69 -8.17 4.74
CA ASP A 115 10.93 -7.93 3.99
C ASP A 115 11.12 -6.48 3.52
N GLY A 116 10.11 -5.63 3.77
CA GLY A 116 10.07 -4.22 3.36
C GLY A 116 9.46 -3.99 1.97
N THR A 117 9.02 -5.05 1.29
CA THR A 117 8.38 -5.02 -0.03
C THR A 117 6.94 -5.52 0.09
N PRO A 118 5.94 -4.75 -0.37
CA PRO A 118 4.58 -5.26 -0.46
C PRO A 118 4.51 -6.56 -1.27
N ASP A 119 3.92 -7.59 -0.67
CA ASP A 119 3.71 -8.88 -1.31
C ASP A 119 2.73 -8.75 -2.47
N ARG A 120 2.98 -9.53 -3.52
CA ARG A 120 2.08 -9.65 -4.66
C ARG A 120 1.26 -10.92 -4.51
N ILE A 121 -0.05 -10.77 -4.32
CA ILE A 121 -0.98 -11.88 -4.43
C ILE A 121 -1.33 -12.03 -5.91
N ASP A 122 -0.69 -13.00 -6.57
CA ASP A 122 -1.09 -13.41 -7.91
C ASP A 122 -2.34 -14.30 -7.82
N ILE A 123 -3.50 -13.74 -8.16
CA ILE A 123 -4.79 -14.44 -8.12
C ILE A 123 -4.83 -15.60 -9.16
N ASP A 124 -4.03 -15.51 -10.21
CA ASP A 124 -3.91 -16.57 -11.22
C ASP A 124 -2.90 -17.65 -10.79
N ASP A 125 -2.16 -17.43 -9.70
CA ASP A 125 -1.30 -18.44 -9.10
C ASP A 125 -2.14 -19.49 -8.36
N THR A 126 -2.63 -20.45 -9.15
CA THR A 126 -3.38 -21.64 -8.70
C THR A 126 -2.55 -22.59 -7.82
N LYS A 127 -1.32 -22.22 -7.45
CA LYS A 127 -0.49 -22.91 -6.47
C LYS A 127 -0.90 -22.68 -5.02
N ASN A 128 -2.06 -22.08 -4.78
CA ASN A 128 -2.70 -22.19 -3.49
C ASN A 128 -3.16 -23.66 -3.31
N THR A 129 -2.27 -24.51 -2.81
CA THR A 129 -2.64 -25.86 -2.38
C THR A 129 -3.59 -25.70 -1.21
N VAL A 130 -4.89 -25.61 -1.52
CA VAL A 130 -5.95 -25.82 -0.54
C VAL A 130 -5.58 -27.10 0.18
N GLN A 131 -5.32 -27.03 1.48
CA GLN A 131 -5.04 -28.20 2.31
C GLN A 131 -6.08 -29.26 1.95
N THR A 132 -5.61 -30.36 1.37
CA THR A 132 -6.53 -31.43 1.04
C THR A 132 -6.98 -32.06 2.34
N VAL A 133 -8.16 -32.69 2.36
CA VAL A 133 -8.65 -33.39 3.55
C VAL A 133 -7.69 -34.51 4.00
N GLY A 134 -6.73 -34.92 3.15
CA GLY A 134 -5.64 -35.84 3.48
C GLY A 134 -4.44 -35.20 4.19
N ASP A 135 -4.30 -33.87 4.15
CA ASP A 135 -3.27 -33.13 4.90
C ASP A 135 -3.67 -32.90 6.37
N LEU A 136 -4.97 -32.94 6.67
CA LEU A 136 -5.52 -32.92 8.03
C LEU A 136 -4.98 -34.07 8.90
N ASP A 137 -4.71 -35.24 8.30
CA ASP A 137 -4.16 -36.41 9.01
C ASP A 137 -2.66 -36.28 9.34
N LYS A 138 -1.94 -35.37 8.67
CA LYS A 138 -0.54 -35.02 9.01
C LYS A 138 -0.47 -33.95 10.09
N VAL A 139 -1.51 -33.12 10.24
CA VAL A 139 -1.64 -32.18 11.36
C VAL A 139 -2.29 -32.89 12.55
N LYS A 140 -1.65 -33.95 13.04
CA LYS A 140 -1.94 -34.43 14.39
C LYS A 140 -1.41 -33.40 15.37
N SER A 141 -2.35 -32.65 15.94
CA SER A 141 -2.20 -31.74 17.07
C SER A 141 -1.19 -32.28 18.09
N SER A 142 0.05 -31.82 17.99
CA SER A 142 1.01 -31.85 19.10
C SER A 142 1.03 -30.46 19.74
N THR A 143 -0.15 -29.87 19.93
CA THR A 143 -0.36 -28.80 20.91
C THR A 143 -0.65 -29.47 22.24
N ASN A 144 0.40 -29.92 22.91
CA ASN A 144 0.51 -29.83 24.36
C ASN A 144 1.92 -29.32 24.63
N LYS A 145 2.10 -28.00 24.46
CA LYS A 145 3.19 -27.30 25.13
C LYS A 145 2.67 -26.93 26.53
N GLU A 146 2.36 -27.95 27.32
CA GLU A 146 2.30 -27.80 28.76
C GLU A 146 3.72 -27.48 29.21
N THR A 147 3.89 -26.28 29.75
CA THR A 147 5.03 -25.90 30.57
C THR A 147 5.05 -26.79 31.80
N GLU A 148 5.95 -27.76 31.85
CA GLU A 148 6.45 -28.34 33.10
C GLU A 148 7.98 -28.34 33.09
N GLU A 149 8.53 -27.59 34.04
CA GLU A 149 9.90 -27.71 34.50
C GLU A 149 10.11 -29.09 35.17
N ASP A 150 11.37 -29.52 35.14
CA ASP A 150 11.98 -30.53 35.99
C ASP A 150 11.76 -32.05 35.74
N ASN A 151 12.92 -32.65 35.44
CA ASN A 151 13.50 -33.84 36.07
C ASN A 151 13.42 -35.25 35.43
N GLU A 152 14.60 -35.86 35.48
CA GLU A 152 14.92 -37.29 35.57
C GLU A 152 14.85 -38.22 34.35
N GLU A 153 16.06 -38.58 33.90
CA GLU A 153 16.59 -39.95 33.90
C GLU A 153 15.71 -41.15 33.46
N LYS A 154 16.31 -41.90 32.51
CA LYS A 154 16.18 -43.35 32.28
C LYS A 154 14.86 -43.85 31.65
N LYS A 155 14.97 -44.40 30.43
CA LYS A 155 15.05 -45.86 30.22
C LYS A 155 15.12 -46.23 28.73
N GLU A 156 16.19 -46.94 28.40
CA GLU A 156 16.26 -47.88 27.29
C GLU A 156 15.07 -48.88 27.30
N LYS A 157 14.61 -49.32 26.12
CA LYS A 157 14.56 -50.73 25.66
C LYS A 157 13.43 -51.04 24.64
N LYS A 158 13.89 -51.45 23.45
CA LYS A 158 13.66 -52.78 22.81
C LYS A 158 12.41 -53.11 21.95
N ILE A 159 12.76 -53.62 20.75
CA ILE A 159 12.26 -54.79 19.96
C ILE A 159 11.18 -54.55 18.87
N LYS A 160 11.56 -54.92 17.62
CA LYS A 160 10.94 -55.94 16.70
C LYS A 160 11.40 -55.62 15.26
N GLN A 161 12.45 -56.22 14.67
CA GLN A 161 12.60 -57.58 14.13
C GLN A 161 11.55 -57.97 13.05
N LYS A 162 12.01 -58.10 11.79
CA LYS A 162 11.57 -59.01 10.67
C LYS A 162 12.52 -58.72 9.48
N SER A 163 13.55 -59.50 9.12
CA SER A 163 13.73 -60.92 8.69
C SER A 163 13.36 -61.21 7.22
N HIS A 164 14.30 -61.91 6.55
CA HIS A 164 14.33 -62.56 5.21
C HIS A 164 14.66 -61.70 3.97
N ASP A 165 15.51 -62.14 3.04
CA ASP A 165 16.62 -63.12 3.02
C ASP A 165 17.40 -62.87 1.73
N MET A 166 18.73 -62.92 1.80
CA MET A 166 19.61 -63.08 0.64
C MET A 166 19.99 -64.56 0.57
N GLU A 167 19.84 -65.20 -0.57
CA GLU A 167 20.70 -66.32 -0.93
C GLU A 167 21.22 -66.18 -2.36
N LEU A 168 22.55 -66.16 -2.40
CA LEU A 168 23.53 -66.53 -3.44
C LEU A 168 23.34 -66.09 -4.90
#